data_AF-A0A948YGU4-F1
#
_entry.id   AF-A0A948YGU4-F1
#
_cell.length_a   1.000
_cell.length_b   1.000
_cell.length_c   1.000
_cell.angle_alpha   90.00
_cell.angle_beta   90.00
_cell.angle_gamma   90.00
#
_symmetry.space_group_name_H-M   'P 1'
#
loop_
_entity.id
_entity.type
_entity.pdbx_description
1 polymer ?
#
loop_
_entity_poly.entity_id
_entity_poly.type
_entity_poly.pdbx_seq_one_letter_code
_entity_poly.pdbx_strand_id
1 'polypeptide(L)' 'TCNYDGIKKYKTIIGKNVFIGSDSQLVAPVTIEDDVMIAAGTTVTSGTITKGSLAISREKLRTVKDFYYKFFGKK' A
#
# COMPACT_ATOMS: atom_id res chain seq x y z
N THR A 1 -6.00 -1.05 7.92
CA THR A 1 -6.98 -1.43 6.87
C THR A 1 -7.94 -0.27 6.69
N CYS A 2 -8.40 -0.02 5.46
CA CYS A 2 -9.37 1.01 5.13
C CYS A 2 -10.73 0.33 4.94
N ASN A 3 -11.50 0.23 6.02
CA ASN A 3 -12.64 -0.68 6.12
C ASN A 3 -14.02 0.00 6.09
N TYR A 4 -14.09 1.28 5.77
CA TYR A 4 -15.32 2.08 5.79
C TYR A 4 -15.38 2.99 4.56
N ASP A 5 -16.50 2.99 3.83
CA ASP A 5 -16.72 3.79 2.61
C ASP A 5 -17.51 5.08 2.83
N GLY A 6 -17.85 5.39 4.09
CA GLY A 6 -18.77 6.49 4.44
C GLY A 6 -20.20 6.03 4.75
N ILE A 7 -20.55 4.77 4.49
CA ILE A 7 -21.88 4.20 4.78
C ILE A 7 -21.76 2.82 5.44
N LYS A 8 -21.00 1.90 4.84
CA LYS A 8 -20.86 0.50 5.25
C LYS A 8 -19.42 0.17 5.61
N LYS A 9 -19.27 -0.88 6.43
CA LYS A 9 -17.96 -1.46 6.76
C LYS A 9 -17.73 -2.76 5.99
N TYR A 10 -16.48 -3.02 5.62
CA TYR A 10 -16.05 -4.19 4.85
C TYR A 10 -14.91 -4.92 5.55
N LYS A 11 -14.69 -6.19 5.21
CA LYS A 11 -13.63 -7.01 5.81
C LYS A 11 -12.37 -6.99 4.95
N THR A 12 -11.22 -6.93 5.62
CA THR A 12 -9.93 -7.31 5.07
C THR A 12 -9.58 -8.69 5.63
N ILE A 13 -9.25 -9.64 4.76
CA ILE A 13 -8.84 -10.99 5.13
C ILE A 13 -7.34 -11.11 4.86
N ILE A 14 -6.57 -11.55 5.86
CA ILE A 14 -5.11 -11.71 5.76
C ILE A 14 -4.79 -13.15 6.15
N GLY A 15 -4.14 -13.87 5.25
CA GLY A 15 -3.69 -15.24 5.43
C GLY A 15 -2.51 -15.39 6.39
N LYS A 16 -1.97 -16.60 6.46
CA LYS A 16 -0.79 -16.96 7.26
C LYS A 16 0.49 -16.51 6.55
N ASN A 17 1.53 -16.19 7.34
CA ASN A 17 2.86 -15.81 6.85
C ASN A 17 2.87 -14.63 5.86
N VAL A 18 1.86 -13.75 5.93
CA VAL A 18 1.83 -12.54 5.11
C VAL A 18 2.77 -11.51 5.71
N PHE A 19 3.66 -10.95 4.88
CA PHE A 19 4.45 -9.79 5.23
C PHE A 19 3.78 -8.52 4.69
N ILE A 20 3.46 -7.57 5.58
CA ILE A 20 2.86 -6.29 5.20
C ILE A 20 3.87 -5.18 5.46
N GLY A 21 4.41 -4.61 4.39
CA GLY A 21 5.31 -3.48 4.47
C GLY A 21 4.65 -2.27 5.12
N SER A 22 5.46 -1.45 5.79
CA SER A 22 5.01 -0.22 6.46
C SER A 22 4.26 0.72 5.52
N ASP A 23 3.33 1.49 6.08
CA ASP A 23 2.50 2.45 5.34
C ASP A 23 1.71 1.84 4.18
N SER A 24 1.29 0.58 4.31
CA SER A 24 0.37 -0.04 3.35
C SER A 24 -1.08 0.28 3.70
N GLN A 25 -1.85 0.70 2.69
CA GLN A 25 -3.29 0.90 2.80
C GLN A 25 -4.01 -0.30 2.17
N LEU A 26 -4.81 -1.02 2.97
CA LEU A 26 -5.58 -2.18 2.50
C LEU A 26 -7.05 -1.79 2.40
N VAL A 27 -7.50 -1.42 1.20
CA VAL A 27 -8.87 -0.98 0.95
C VAL A 27 -9.79 -2.19 0.89
N ALA A 28 -10.64 -2.33 1.90
CA ALA A 28 -11.59 -3.44 1.98
C ALA A 28 -12.78 -3.20 1.02
N PRO A 29 -13.38 -4.27 0.45
CA PRO A 29 -13.07 -5.68 0.68
C PRO A 29 -11.83 -6.16 -0.09
N VAL A 30 -10.93 -6.84 0.61
CA VAL A 30 -9.69 -7.40 0.04
C VAL A 30 -9.30 -8.68 0.77
N THR A 31 -8.81 -9.66 0.02
CA THR A 31 -8.25 -10.91 0.55
C THR A 31 -6.78 -11.00 0.18
N ILE A 32 -5.94 -11.26 1.16
CA ILE A 32 -4.52 -11.57 0.98
C ILE A 32 -4.34 -13.03 1.37
N GLU A 33 -4.00 -13.88 0.41
CA GLU A 33 -3.76 -15.29 0.67
C GLU A 33 -2.47 -15.52 1.47
N ASP A 34 -2.21 -16.77 1.85
CA ASP A 34 -1.02 -17.15 2.61
C ASP A 34 0.28 -16.85 1.84
N ASP A 35 1.38 -16.66 2.57
CA ASP A 35 2.73 -16.53 2.00
C ASP A 35 2.86 -15.40 0.96
N VAL A 36 2.20 -14.26 1.19
CA VAL A 36 2.23 -13.06 0.33
C VAL A 36 3.13 -11.98 0.94
N MET A 37 3.81 -11.21 0.08
CA MET A 37 4.49 -9.98 0.46
C MET A 37 3.77 -8.76 -0.11
N ILE A 38 3.43 -7.79 0.75
CA ILE A 38 2.99 -6.46 0.34
C ILE A 38 4.17 -5.50 0.55
N ALA A 39 4.63 -4.86 -0.52
CA ALA A 39 5.70 -3.87 -0.43
C ALA A 39 5.24 -2.65 0.39
N ALA A 40 6.18 -1.98 1.07
CA ALA A 40 5.87 -0.76 1.82
C ALA A 40 5.25 0.33 0.92
N GLY A 41 4.37 1.17 1.48
CA GLY A 41 3.71 2.26 0.74
C GLY A 41 2.74 1.77 -0.35
N THR A 42 2.32 0.51 -0.31
CA THR A 42 1.38 -0.05 -1.30
C THR A 42 -0.06 0.26 -0.89
N THR A 43 -0.84 0.79 -1.82
CA THR A 43 -2.30 0.90 -1.71
C THR A 43 -2.93 -0.28 -2.46
N VAL A 44 -3.44 -1.26 -1.72
CA VAL A 44 -4.18 -2.40 -2.29
C VAL A 44 -5.65 -2.00 -2.41
N THR A 45 -6.13 -1.80 -3.64
CA THR A 45 -7.44 -1.18 -3.89
C THR A 45 -8.60 -2.17 -4.04
N SER A 46 -8.35 -3.41 -4.46
CA SER A 46 -9.40 -4.42 -4.65
C SER A 46 -8.81 -5.80 -4.95
N GLY A 47 -9.58 -6.85 -4.65
CA GLY A 47 -9.36 -8.21 -5.19
C GLY A 47 -8.71 -9.18 -4.22
N THR A 48 -8.19 -10.27 -4.78
CA THR A 48 -7.45 -11.31 -4.06
C THR A 48 -5.99 -11.24 -4.48
N ILE A 49 -5.09 -11.05 -3.52
CA ILE A 49 -3.65 -11.19 -3.74
C ILE A 49 -3.30 -12.66 -3.53
N THR A 50 -2.90 -13.32 -4.61
CA THR A 50 -2.69 -14.76 -4.66
C THR A 50 -1.43 -15.19 -3.90
N LYS A 51 -1.45 -16.39 -3.35
CA LYS A 51 -0.35 -17.00 -2.61
C LYS A 51 0.99 -16.89 -3.35
N GLY A 52 2.06 -16.58 -2.62
CA GLY A 52 3.42 -16.48 -3.16
C GLY A 52 3.70 -15.19 -3.95
N SER A 53 2.74 -14.28 -4.03
CA SER A 53 2.88 -13.04 -4.82
C SER A 53 3.54 -11.91 -4.03
N LEU A 54 4.16 -11.00 -4.78
CA LEU A 54 4.49 -9.65 -4.33
C LEU A 54 3.43 -8.67 -4.86
N ALA A 55 2.74 -7.96 -3.97
CA ALA A 55 1.92 -6.80 -4.36
C ALA A 55 2.70 -5.51 -4.13
N ILE A 56 2.78 -4.66 -5.15
CA ILE A 56 3.46 -3.38 -5.12
C ILE A 56 2.73 -2.36 -5.99
N SER A 57 2.44 -1.20 -5.42
CA SER A 57 1.90 -0.04 -6.14
C SER A 57 2.78 1.18 -5.79
N ARG A 58 3.89 1.34 -6.51
CA ARG A 58 4.88 2.37 -6.20
C ARG A 58 5.43 2.98 -7.49
N GLU A 59 5.46 4.30 -7.51
CA GLU A 59 6.13 5.07 -8.56
C GLU A 59 7.65 5.05 -8.39
N LYS A 60 8.38 5.16 -9.51
CA LYS A 60 9.83 5.29 -9.47
C LYS A 60 10.21 6.59 -8.75
N LEU A 61 11.12 6.50 -7.77
CA LEU A 61 11.62 7.69 -7.08
C LEU A 61 12.19 8.69 -8.08
N ARG A 62 11.67 9.92 -8.02
CA ARG A 62 12.18 11.06 -8.78
C ARG A 62 12.79 12.07 -7.82
N THR A 63 14.05 12.40 -8.05
CA THR A 63 14.74 13.47 -7.34
C THR A 63 14.74 14.73 -8.19
N VAL A 64 14.24 15.85 -7.64
CA VAL A 64 14.33 17.17 -8.28
C VAL A 64 15.42 17.95 -7.58
N LYS A 65 16.54 18.18 -8.28
CA LYS A 65 17.71 18.87 -7.73
C LYS A 65 17.32 20.28 -7.27
N ASP A 66 17.84 20.68 -6.10
CA ASP A 66 17.71 22.02 -5.51
C ASP A 66 16.26 22.50 -5.28
N PHE A 67 15.24 21.62 -5.30
CA PHE A 67 13.82 22.03 -5.19
C PHE A 67 13.48 22.73 -3.87
N TYR A 68 14.09 22.30 -2.76
CA TYR A 68 13.94 22.98 -1.47
C TYR A 68 14.34 24.46 -1.55
N TYR A 69 15.53 24.73 -2.11
CA TYR A 69 16.06 26.09 -2.27
C TYR A 69 15.26 26.90 -3.29
N LYS A 70 14.71 26.25 -4.32
CA LYS A 70 13.79 26.88 -5.29
C LYS A 70 12.50 27.36 -4.63
N PHE A 71 11.97 26.60 -3.67
CA PHE A 71 10.65 26.86 -3.10
C PHE A 71 10.69 27.74 -1.84
N PHE A 72 11.58 27.45 -0.89
CA PHE A 72 11.64 28.15 0.40
C PHE A 72 12.60 29.34 0.42
N GLY A 73 13.44 29.48 -0.61
CA GLY A 73 14.45 30.53 -0.67
C GLY A 73 15.60 30.32 0.32
N LYS A 74 16.77 30.83 -0.09
CA LYS A 74 18.12 30.75 0.52
C LYS A 74 18.80 29.39 0.52
N LYS A 75 19.88 29.35 -0.25
CA LYS A 75 21.05 28.50 -0.08
C LYS A 75 22.00 29.15 0.94
#